data_AF-A0A650EKN7-F1
#
_entry.id   AF-A0A650EKN7-F1
#
_cell.length_a   1.000
_cell.length_b   1.000
_cell.length_c   1.000
_cell.angle_alpha   90.00
_cell.angle_beta   90.00
_cell.angle_gamma   90.00
#
_symmetry.space_group_name_H-M   'P 1'
#
loop_
_entity.id
_entity.type
_entity.pdbx_description
1 polymer ?
#
loop_
_entity_poly.entity_id
_entity_poly.type
_entity_poly.pdbx_seq_one_letter_code
_entity_poly.pdbx_strand_id
1 'polypeptide(L)'
;MKDYKYYIDNGIYDFQRGELDSALENINKSLELKNDWEISYFYRAVVHQALENFDDAMLDYTKALQMNPKMTDAYYNRAKIILSRKDIENPDIKKAVKDLEKALELDENFVDALFAMAAAQKKLGNYHKSLEFLERLLQIEPDAIQAKALKKLILQKYIV
;
A
#
# COMPACT_ATOMS: atom_id res chain seq x y z
N MET A 1 -28.25 14.44 -13.49
CA MET A 1 -27.07 15.34 -13.38
C MET A 1 -25.88 14.48 -12.97
N LYS A 2 -24.69 14.70 -13.55
CA LYS A 2 -23.48 13.96 -13.15
C LYS A 2 -23.12 14.38 -11.71
N ASP A 3 -23.03 13.41 -10.80
CA ASP A 3 -22.67 13.63 -9.40
C ASP A 3 -21.23 13.17 -9.12
N TYR A 4 -20.78 13.33 -7.88
CA TYR A 4 -19.42 12.94 -7.48
C TYR A 4 -19.12 11.45 -7.74
N LYS A 5 -20.14 10.58 -7.64
CA LYS A 5 -19.99 9.13 -7.90
C LYS A 5 -19.72 8.86 -9.37
N TYR A 6 -20.47 9.51 -10.26
CA TYR A 6 -20.20 9.43 -11.69
C TYR A 6 -18.73 9.76 -12.02
N TYR A 7 -18.18 10.81 -11.40
CA TYR A 7 -16.80 11.20 -11.65
C TYR A 7 -15.78 10.23 -11.04
N ILE A 8 -16.01 9.68 -9.84
CA ILE A 8 -15.10 8.66 -9.30
C ILE A 8 -15.12 7.40 -10.17
N ASP A 9 -16.28 6.97 -10.65
CA ASP A 9 -16.42 5.72 -11.40
C ASP A 9 -15.66 5.81 -12.72
N ASN A 10 -15.74 6.96 -13.40
CA ASN A 10 -14.92 7.23 -14.58
C ASN A 10 -13.42 7.34 -14.22
N GLY A 11 -13.09 7.98 -13.10
CA GLY A 11 -11.69 8.07 -12.66
C GLY A 11 -11.04 6.72 -12.41
N ILE A 12 -11.78 5.78 -11.79
CA ILE A 12 -11.35 4.40 -11.59
C ILE A 12 -11.21 3.67 -12.93
N TYR A 13 -12.18 3.86 -13.83
CA TYR A 13 -12.16 3.26 -15.16
C TYR A 13 -10.96 3.71 -16.00
N ASP A 14 -10.66 5.02 -16.01
CA ASP A 14 -9.52 5.59 -16.71
C ASP A 14 -8.20 5.07 -16.11
N PHE A 15 -8.11 4.97 -14.77
CA PHE A 15 -6.96 4.38 -14.10
C PHE A 15 -6.71 2.92 -14.54
N GLN A 16 -7.77 2.11 -14.63
CA GLN A 16 -7.67 0.71 -15.10
C GLN A 16 -7.17 0.60 -16.55
N ARG A 17 -7.36 1.64 -17.36
CA ARG A 17 -6.84 1.73 -18.73
C ARG A 17 -5.44 2.34 -18.82
N GLY A 18 -4.87 2.77 -17.70
CA GLY A 18 -3.58 3.47 -17.65
C GLY A 18 -3.66 4.93 -18.09
N GLU A 19 -4.86 5.49 -18.21
CA GLU A 19 -5.10 6.89 -18.59
C GLU A 19 -5.00 7.79 -17.35
N LEU A 20 -3.79 7.88 -16.79
CA LEU A 20 -3.55 8.46 -15.45
C LEU A 20 -3.96 9.94 -15.34
N ASP A 21 -3.73 10.75 -16.38
CA ASP A 21 -4.13 12.16 -16.38
C ASP A 21 -5.66 12.32 -16.39
N SER A 22 -6.36 11.51 -17.17
CA SER A 22 -7.83 11.51 -17.23
C SER A 22 -8.43 11.00 -15.92
N ALA A 23 -7.83 9.96 -15.33
CA ALA A 23 -8.19 9.47 -14.01
C ALA A 23 -8.09 10.58 -12.95
N LEU A 24 -6.95 11.30 -12.94
CA LEU A 24 -6.72 12.39 -12.00
C LEU A 24 -7.74 13.54 -12.18
N GLU A 25 -8.03 13.92 -13.42
CA GLU A 25 -9.03 14.96 -13.73
C GLU A 25 -10.43 14.56 -13.21
N ASN A 26 -10.86 13.34 -13.49
CA ASN A 26 -12.15 12.83 -13.04
C ASN A 26 -12.24 12.73 -11.51
N ILE A 27 -11.19 12.23 -10.85
CA ILE A 27 -11.16 12.14 -9.39
C ILE A 27 -11.16 13.54 -8.74
N ASN A 28 -10.46 14.51 -9.32
CA ASN A 28 -10.50 15.90 -8.84
C ASN A 28 -11.90 16.51 -8.96
N LYS A 29 -12.60 16.28 -10.08
CA LYS A 29 -14.02 16.70 -10.22
C LYS A 29 -14.91 16.05 -9.17
N SER A 30 -14.68 14.79 -8.82
CA SER A 30 -15.39 14.15 -7.71
C SER A 30 -15.15 14.89 -6.40
N LEU A 31 -13.91 15.29 -6.10
CA LEU A 31 -13.54 15.99 -4.87
C LEU A 31 -14.05 17.44 -4.82
N GLU A 32 -14.16 18.11 -5.97
CA GLU A 32 -14.81 19.43 -6.07
C GLU A 32 -16.30 19.37 -5.71
N LEU A 33 -16.98 18.31 -6.14
CA LEU A 33 -18.41 18.11 -5.85
C LEU A 33 -18.67 17.58 -4.45
N LYS A 34 -17.76 16.75 -3.93
CA LYS A 34 -17.82 16.18 -2.59
C LYS A 34 -16.42 15.90 -2.04
N ASN A 35 -15.99 16.73 -1.08
CA ASN A 35 -14.65 16.67 -0.50
C ASN A 35 -14.53 15.85 0.79
N ASP A 36 -15.60 15.18 1.20
CA ASP A 36 -15.68 14.37 2.42
C ASP A 36 -15.92 12.88 2.11
N TRP A 37 -15.39 12.41 0.97
CA TRP A 37 -15.48 11.00 0.59
C TRP A 37 -14.11 10.35 0.49
N GLU A 38 -13.88 9.37 1.36
CA GLU A 38 -12.61 8.64 1.51
C GLU A 38 -12.17 7.94 0.23
N ILE A 39 -13.13 7.46 -0.56
CA ILE A 39 -12.86 6.71 -1.80
C ILE A 39 -12.19 7.60 -2.85
N SER A 40 -12.62 8.87 -2.97
CA SER A 40 -11.99 9.80 -3.92
C SER A 40 -10.55 10.10 -3.55
N TYR A 41 -10.27 10.33 -2.26
CA TYR A 41 -8.89 10.49 -1.79
C TYR A 41 -8.06 9.21 -2.00
N PHE A 42 -8.61 8.04 -1.68
CA PHE A 42 -7.92 6.78 -1.87
C PHE A 42 -7.52 6.55 -3.33
N TYR A 43 -8.43 6.72 -4.28
CA TYR A 43 -8.11 6.54 -5.70
C TYR A 43 -7.20 7.64 -6.24
N ARG A 44 -7.31 8.88 -5.75
CA ARG A 44 -6.35 9.92 -6.12
C ARG A 44 -4.95 9.57 -5.65
N ALA A 45 -4.82 9.03 -4.44
CA ALA A 45 -3.56 8.52 -3.92
C ALA A 45 -2.98 7.39 -4.78
N VAL A 46 -3.82 6.46 -5.22
CA VAL A 46 -3.43 5.37 -6.13
C VAL A 46 -2.90 5.93 -7.46
N VAL A 47 -3.57 6.92 -8.04
CA VAL A 47 -3.13 7.59 -9.28
C VAL A 47 -1.81 8.35 -9.06
N HIS A 48 -1.70 9.15 -7.99
CA HIS A 48 -0.45 9.83 -7.65
C HIS A 48 0.70 8.84 -7.44
N GLN A 49 0.44 7.70 -6.80
CA GLN A 49 1.43 6.65 -6.62
C GLN A 49 1.90 6.05 -7.95
N ALA A 50 0.99 5.84 -8.91
CA ALA A 50 1.32 5.35 -10.25
C ALA A 50 2.13 6.38 -11.06
N LEU A 51 1.91 7.67 -10.80
CA LEU A 51 2.68 8.79 -11.37
C LEU A 51 4.00 9.06 -10.62
N GLU A 52 4.37 8.25 -9.62
CA GLU A 52 5.51 8.48 -8.72
C GLU A 52 5.46 9.81 -7.93
N ASN A 53 4.28 10.44 -7.86
CA ASN A 53 4.00 11.60 -7.00
C ASN A 53 3.77 11.14 -5.55
N PHE A 54 4.81 10.57 -4.93
CA PHE A 54 4.70 9.84 -3.67
C PHE A 54 4.22 10.71 -2.50
N ASP A 55 4.60 11.99 -2.45
CA ASP A 55 4.21 12.85 -1.34
C ASP A 55 2.70 13.18 -1.37
N ASP A 56 2.16 13.46 -2.56
CA ASP A 56 0.72 13.65 -2.76
C ASP A 56 -0.06 12.37 -2.46
N ALA A 57 0.45 11.21 -2.89
CA ALA A 57 -0.15 9.92 -2.57
C ALA A 57 -0.20 9.67 -1.05
N MET A 58 0.88 9.97 -0.33
CA MET A 58 0.94 9.82 1.13
C MET A 58 -0.07 10.74 1.84
N LEU A 59 -0.23 11.99 1.35
CA LEU A 59 -1.21 12.94 1.88
C LEU A 59 -2.64 12.44 1.68
N ASP A 60 -2.97 11.99 0.47
CA ASP A 60 -4.31 11.53 0.12
C ASP A 60 -4.67 10.20 0.82
N TYR A 61 -3.75 9.23 0.91
CA TYR A 61 -3.98 8.03 1.73
C TYR A 61 -4.22 8.40 3.19
N THR A 62 -3.48 9.37 3.72
CA THR A 62 -3.69 9.84 5.09
C THR A 62 -5.05 10.48 5.26
N LYS A 63 -5.51 11.27 4.29
CA LYS A 63 -6.85 11.88 4.32
C LYS A 63 -7.96 10.83 4.26
N ALA A 64 -7.83 9.83 3.39
CA ALA A 64 -8.75 8.70 3.32
C ALA A 64 -8.82 7.94 4.65
N LEU A 65 -7.67 7.67 5.28
CA LEU A 65 -7.59 6.98 6.57
C LEU A 65 -8.15 7.78 7.75
N GLN A 66 -8.07 9.12 7.70
CA GLN A 66 -8.73 9.98 8.70
C GLN A 66 -10.26 9.88 8.64
N MET A 67 -10.81 9.68 7.44
CA MET A 67 -12.26 9.52 7.22
C MET A 67 -12.72 8.10 7.51
N ASN A 68 -11.95 7.10 7.05
CA ASN A 68 -12.22 5.69 7.25
C ASN A 68 -10.96 4.93 7.71
N PRO A 69 -10.81 4.68 9.02
CA PRO A 69 -9.65 3.97 9.55
C PRO A 69 -9.68 2.45 9.31
N LYS A 70 -10.66 1.93 8.56
CA LYS A 70 -10.79 0.51 8.22
C LYS A 70 -10.35 0.19 6.79
N MET A 71 -9.70 1.12 6.09
CA MET A 71 -9.20 0.89 4.74
C MET A 71 -7.85 0.16 4.77
N THR A 72 -7.90 -1.17 4.78
CA THR A 72 -6.73 -2.06 4.77
C THR A 72 -5.74 -1.70 3.67
N ASP A 73 -6.23 -1.50 2.44
CA ASP A 73 -5.39 -1.16 1.27
C ASP A 73 -4.67 0.18 1.40
N ALA A 74 -5.28 1.17 2.06
CA ALA A 74 -4.67 2.49 2.24
C ALA A 74 -3.44 2.40 3.16
N TYR A 75 -3.53 1.63 4.25
CA TYR A 75 -2.38 1.36 5.11
C TYR A 75 -1.29 0.61 4.35
N TYR A 76 -1.65 -0.47 3.65
CA TYR A 76 -0.69 -1.25 2.86
C TYR A 76 0.00 -0.40 1.79
N ASN A 77 -0.73 0.40 1.01
CA ASN A 77 -0.14 1.20 -0.05
C ASN A 77 0.77 2.32 0.49
N ARG A 78 0.42 2.92 1.64
CA ARG A 78 1.28 3.90 2.32
C ARG A 78 2.60 3.27 2.78
N ALA A 79 2.54 2.07 3.35
CA ALA A 79 3.73 1.29 3.69
C ALA A 79 4.54 0.92 2.44
N LYS A 80 3.88 0.51 1.35
CA LYS A 80 4.53 0.14 0.09
C LYS A 80 5.35 1.29 -0.46
N ILE A 81 4.81 2.51 -0.47
CA ILE A 81 5.53 3.73 -0.88
C ILE A 81 6.82 3.91 -0.07
N ILE A 82 6.73 3.82 1.26
CA ILE A 82 7.90 3.97 2.15
C ILE A 82 8.97 2.89 1.85
N LEU A 83 8.54 1.67 1.54
CA LEU A 83 9.45 0.54 1.29
C LEU A 83 10.10 0.55 -0.10
N SER A 84 9.45 1.17 -1.10
CA SER A 84 9.84 1.06 -2.51
C SER A 84 10.36 2.35 -3.16
N ARG A 85 10.01 3.53 -2.65
CA ARG A 85 10.46 4.80 -3.24
C ARG A 85 11.99 4.93 -3.11
N LYS A 86 12.63 5.47 -4.14
CA LYS A 86 14.11 5.49 -4.29
C LYS A 86 14.73 6.86 -4.06
N ASP A 87 13.89 7.89 -4.02
CA ASP A 87 14.27 9.29 -3.82
C ASP A 87 14.65 9.59 -2.36
N ILE A 88 14.36 8.68 -1.43
CA ILE A 88 14.76 8.76 -0.02
C ILE A 88 15.83 7.72 0.28
N GLU A 89 17.03 8.17 0.66
CA GLU A 89 18.17 7.28 0.99
C GLU A 89 17.88 6.43 2.24
N ASN A 90 17.28 7.04 3.27
CA ASN A 90 17.01 6.42 4.56
C ASN A 90 15.53 6.55 4.96
N PRO A 91 14.62 5.78 4.32
CA PRO A 91 13.20 5.85 4.63
C PRO A 91 12.93 5.34 6.05
N ASP A 92 11.94 5.96 6.71
CA ASP A 92 11.51 5.55 8.06
C ASP A 92 10.71 4.24 7.99
N ILE A 93 11.42 3.11 7.94
CA ILE A 93 10.84 1.77 7.86
C ILE A 93 9.89 1.49 9.04
N LYS A 94 10.10 2.13 10.21
CA LYS A 94 9.20 1.94 11.36
C LYS A 94 7.80 2.49 11.10
N LYS A 95 7.65 3.54 10.28
CA LYS A 95 6.33 4.01 9.83
C LYS A 95 5.64 2.99 8.94
N ALA A 96 6.37 2.37 8.00
CA ALA A 96 5.82 1.30 7.18
C ALA A 96 5.37 0.11 8.02
N VAL A 97 6.14 -0.28 9.04
CA VAL A 97 5.75 -1.36 9.97
C VAL A 97 4.44 -1.02 10.69
N LYS A 98 4.27 0.20 11.22
CA LYS A 98 3.02 0.60 11.89
C LYS A 98 1.80 0.50 10.96
N ASP A 99 1.95 0.90 9.72
CA ASP A 99 0.88 0.79 8.73
C ASP A 99 0.57 -0.67 8.40
N LEU A 100 1.59 -1.51 8.22
CA LEU A 100 1.40 -2.93 7.96
C LEU A 100 0.81 -3.67 9.17
N GLU A 101 1.18 -3.30 10.40
CA GLU A 101 0.53 -3.79 11.61
C GLU A 101 -0.96 -3.48 11.59
N LYS A 102 -1.33 -2.24 11.19
CA LYS A 102 -2.74 -1.86 11.11
C LYS A 102 -3.49 -2.57 9.99
N ALA A 103 -2.85 -2.77 8.83
CA ALA A 103 -3.41 -3.57 7.75
C ALA A 103 -3.65 -5.03 8.19
N LEU A 104 -2.69 -5.64 8.88
CA LEU A 104 -2.79 -7.02 9.37
C LEU A 104 -3.72 -7.17 10.59
N GLU A 105 -4.00 -6.09 11.33
CA GLU A 105 -5.05 -6.08 12.36
C GLU A 105 -6.46 -6.11 11.72
N LEU A 106 -6.63 -5.46 10.57
CA LEU A 106 -7.90 -5.40 9.83
C LEU A 106 -8.12 -6.67 8.98
N ASP A 107 -7.05 -7.22 8.42
CA ASP A 107 -7.04 -8.46 7.66
C ASP A 107 -5.75 -9.25 7.93
N GLU A 108 -5.85 -10.22 8.83
CA GLU A 108 -4.71 -11.04 9.28
C GLU A 108 -4.11 -11.93 8.19
N ASN A 109 -4.87 -12.19 7.12
CA ASN A 109 -4.51 -13.07 6.01
C ASN A 109 -4.11 -12.29 4.75
N PHE A 110 -3.94 -10.97 4.85
CA PHE A 110 -3.53 -10.15 3.72
C PHE A 110 -2.09 -10.48 3.28
N VAL A 111 -1.98 -11.34 2.27
CA VAL A 111 -0.72 -11.91 1.75
C VAL A 111 0.29 -10.83 1.39
N ASP A 112 -0.13 -9.79 0.68
CA ASP A 112 0.76 -8.70 0.28
C ASP A 112 1.31 -7.93 1.49
N ALA A 113 0.48 -7.70 2.51
CA ALA A 113 0.92 -7.05 3.76
C ALA A 113 1.84 -7.96 4.58
N LEU A 114 1.61 -9.28 4.62
CA LEU A 114 2.53 -10.23 5.25
C LEU A 114 3.91 -10.22 4.56
N PHE A 115 3.94 -10.20 3.23
CA PHE A 115 5.19 -10.12 2.48
C PHE A 115 5.92 -8.79 2.71
N ALA A 116 5.19 -7.67 2.64
CA ALA A 116 5.73 -6.34 2.91
C ALA A 116 6.26 -6.22 4.35
N MET A 117 5.58 -6.83 5.33
CA MET A 117 6.03 -6.89 6.72
C MET A 117 7.33 -7.69 6.83
N ALA A 118 7.42 -8.85 6.21
CA ALA A 118 8.66 -9.62 6.16
C ALA A 118 9.82 -8.80 5.55
N ALA A 119 9.57 -8.10 4.44
CA ALA A 119 10.57 -7.24 3.80
C ALA A 119 11.00 -6.07 4.72
N ALA A 120 10.06 -5.44 5.42
CA ALA A 120 10.32 -4.36 6.38
C ALA A 120 11.16 -4.86 7.58
N GLN A 121 10.79 -6.00 8.17
CA GLN A 121 11.54 -6.60 9.29
C GLN A 121 12.96 -6.97 8.88
N LYS A 122 13.17 -7.51 7.66
CA LYS A 122 14.51 -7.76 7.12
C LYS A 122 15.31 -6.48 6.97
N LYS A 123 14.72 -5.39 6.46
CA LYS A 123 15.40 -4.07 6.35
C LYS A 123 15.79 -3.52 7.72
N LEU A 124 15.03 -3.84 8.77
CA LEU A 124 15.33 -3.49 10.16
C LEU A 124 16.34 -4.45 10.84
N GLY A 125 16.80 -5.51 10.16
CA GLY A 125 17.67 -6.53 10.74
C GLY A 125 16.95 -7.55 11.64
N ASN A 126 15.63 -7.51 11.71
CA ASN A 126 14.81 -8.41 12.53
C ASN A 126 14.52 -9.71 11.77
N TYR A 127 15.56 -10.52 11.54
CA TYR A 127 15.49 -11.69 10.65
C TYR A 127 14.51 -12.77 11.14
N HIS A 128 14.48 -13.08 12.44
CA HIS A 128 13.52 -14.06 12.98
C HIS A 128 12.07 -13.64 12.76
N LYS A 129 11.72 -12.38 13.07
CA LYS A 129 10.38 -11.84 12.80
C LYS A 129 10.03 -11.88 11.32
N SER A 130 11.00 -11.57 10.45
CA SER A 130 10.82 -11.67 9.00
C SER A 130 10.43 -13.10 8.58
N LEU A 131 11.09 -14.11 9.14
CA LEU A 131 10.79 -15.52 8.88
C LEU A 131 9.39 -15.92 9.37
N GLU A 132 8.97 -15.46 10.55
CA GLU A 132 7.62 -15.73 11.08
C GLU A 132 6.51 -15.23 10.13
N PHE A 133 6.64 -14.01 9.60
CA PHE A 133 5.67 -13.49 8.61
C PHE A 133 5.71 -14.26 7.28
N LEU A 134 6.89 -14.68 6.82
CA LEU A 134 7.02 -15.53 5.63
C LEU A 134 6.40 -16.90 5.83
N GLU A 135 6.48 -17.46 7.03
CA GLU A 135 5.86 -18.74 7.36
C GLU A 135 4.35 -18.64 7.36
N ARG A 136 3.78 -17.61 7.98
CA ARG A 136 2.34 -17.32 7.91
C ARG A 136 1.89 -17.15 6.46
N LEU A 137 2.62 -16.39 5.66
CA LEU A 137 2.32 -16.23 4.24
C LEU A 137 2.29 -17.57 3.50
N LEU A 138 3.33 -18.40 3.68
CA LEU A 138 3.44 -19.69 3.00
C LEU A 138 2.43 -20.74 3.49
N GLN A 139 1.80 -20.54 4.65
CA GLN A 139 0.65 -21.35 5.06
C GLN A 139 -0.60 -21.03 4.23
N ILE A 140 -0.78 -19.77 3.82
CA ILE A 140 -1.90 -19.31 2.99
C ILE A 140 -1.62 -19.59 1.51
N GLU A 141 -0.42 -19.22 1.05
CA GLU A 141 0.03 -19.42 -0.33
C GLU A 141 1.33 -20.23 -0.37
N PRO A 142 1.25 -21.57 -0.33
CA PRO A 142 2.41 -22.44 -0.32
C PRO A 142 3.32 -22.30 -1.53
N ASP A 143 2.85 -21.74 -2.64
CA ASP A 143 3.59 -21.57 -3.89
C ASP A 143 4.12 -20.17 -4.16
N ALA A 144 4.00 -19.26 -3.19
CA ALA A 144 4.53 -17.89 -3.30
C ALA A 144 6.06 -17.88 -3.49
N ILE A 145 6.49 -17.75 -4.76
CA ILE A 145 7.90 -17.82 -5.18
C ILE A 145 8.73 -16.74 -4.46
N GLN A 146 8.21 -15.52 -4.38
CA GLN A 146 8.90 -14.39 -3.76
C GLN A 146 9.14 -14.63 -2.27
N ALA A 147 8.16 -15.19 -1.55
CA ALA A 147 8.28 -15.52 -0.14
C ALA A 147 9.32 -16.63 0.10
N LYS A 148 9.30 -17.71 -0.71
CA LYS A 148 10.32 -18.77 -0.66
C LYS A 148 11.72 -18.22 -0.91
N ALA A 149 11.88 -17.37 -1.92
CA ALA A 149 13.16 -16.77 -2.26
C ALA A 149 13.69 -15.88 -1.13
N LEU A 150 12.84 -15.03 -0.54
CA LEU A 150 13.22 -14.19 0.59
C LEU A 150 13.58 -15.00 1.83
N LYS A 151 12.79 -16.04 2.14
CA LYS A 151 13.04 -16.96 3.26
C LYS A 151 14.41 -17.63 3.11
N LYS A 152 14.69 -18.20 1.92
CA LYS A 152 15.98 -18.83 1.61
C LYS A 152 17.14 -17.86 1.76
N LEU A 153 17.01 -16.64 1.23
CA LEU A 153 18.03 -15.60 1.35
C LEU A 153 18.35 -15.29 2.82
N ILE A 154 17.32 -15.16 3.66
CA ILE A 154 17.50 -14.80 5.07
C ILE A 154 18.23 -15.92 5.80
N LEU A 155 17.77 -17.16 5.64
CA LEU A 155 18.39 -18.33 6.27
C LEU A 155 19.85 -18.46 5.85
N GLN A 156 20.17 -18.34 4.57
CA GLN A 156 21.55 -18.52 4.09
C GLN A 156 22.52 -17.44 4.55
N LYS A 157 22.06 -16.20 4.76
CA LYS A 157 22.95 -15.06 5.04
C LYS A 157 23.00 -14.64 6.51
N TYR A 158 21.96 -14.92 7.29
CA TYR A 158 21.80 -14.28 8.60
C TYR A 158 21.48 -15.24 9.73
N ILE A 159 21.08 -16.48 9.44
CA ILE A 159 20.79 -17.50 10.46
C ILE A 159 21.76 -18.67 10.25
N VAL A 160 22.72 -18.81 11.18
CA VAL A 160 23.68 -19.93 11.20
C VAL A 160 23.18 -21.01 12.14
#